data_AF-A0A8J3KF99-F1
#
_entry.id   AF-A0A8J3KF99-F1
#
_cell.length_a   1.000
_cell.length_b   1.000
_cell.length_c   1.000
_cell.angle_alpha   90.00
_cell.angle_beta   90.00
_cell.angle_gamma   90.00
#
_symmetry.space_group_name_H-M   'P 1'
#
loop_
_entity.id
_entity.type
_entity.pdbx_description
1 polymer ?
#
loop_
_entity_poly.entity_id
_entity_poly.type
_entity_poly.pdbx_seq_one_letter_code
_entity_poly.pdbx_strand_id
1 'polypeptide(L)'
;MTKTVTLFGAAALAAGVLLSGCASTDTGTSGASATTPAVAAAASPTPAATTAAKISANTASESEIAAALKAAGVTSPERWAEEVVEYRPYEAGDTALNRLRQKLAKYNPGEDTMNKILAALRP
;
A
#
# COMPACT_ATOMS: atom_id res chain seq x y z
N MET A 1 38.04 1.38 8.81
CA MET A 1 38.18 0.03 8.22
C MET A 1 37.26 -0.06 7.02
N THR A 2 37.83 0.17 5.85
CA THR A 2 37.24 0.12 4.52
C THR A 2 36.97 -1.32 4.12
N LYS A 3 35.77 -1.62 3.62
CA LYS A 3 35.54 -2.72 2.68
C LYS A 3 34.38 -2.38 1.74
N THR A 4 34.76 -1.80 0.62
CA THR A 4 34.00 -1.75 -0.63
C THR A 4 33.97 -3.14 -1.24
N VAL A 5 32.80 -3.64 -1.67
CA VAL A 5 32.69 -4.73 -2.66
C VAL A 5 31.60 -4.33 -3.64
N THR A 6 31.94 -4.47 -4.92
CA THR A 6 31.30 -3.90 -6.09
C THR A 6 30.85 -5.03 -7.02
N LEU A 7 29.66 -4.88 -7.60
CA LEU A 7 29.16 -5.37 -8.90
C LEU A 7 29.14 -6.89 -9.22
N PHE A 8 27.96 -7.40 -9.60
CA PHE A 8 27.56 -7.80 -10.97
C PHE A 8 26.43 -8.84 -10.90
N GLY A 9 25.36 -8.64 -11.67
CA GLY A 9 24.29 -9.63 -11.77
C GLY A 9 23.13 -9.17 -12.65
N ALA A 10 23.41 -8.88 -13.92
CA ALA A 10 22.39 -8.72 -14.94
C ALA A 10 21.92 -10.12 -15.39
N ALA A 11 20.62 -10.38 -15.31
CA ALA A 11 19.97 -11.46 -16.05
C ALA A 11 18.58 -10.96 -16.49
N ALA A 12 18.52 -10.52 -17.75
CA ALA A 12 17.28 -10.34 -18.49
C ALA A 12 16.72 -11.72 -18.86
N LEU A 13 15.41 -11.93 -18.70
CA LEU A 13 14.70 -12.99 -19.39
C LEU A 13 13.30 -12.52 -19.77
N ALA A 14 12.98 -12.78 -21.04
CA ALA A 14 11.93 -12.18 -21.84
C ALA A 14 10.69 -13.09 -21.99
N ALA A 15 9.61 -12.49 -22.50
CA ALA A 15 8.43 -13.08 -23.17
C ALA A 15 7.51 -13.98 -22.31
N GLY A 16 6.18 -13.99 -22.43
CA GLY A 16 5.25 -13.35 -23.36
C GLY A 16 3.84 -13.97 -23.19
N VAL A 17 2.95 -13.63 -24.13
CA VAL A 17 1.67 -14.28 -24.49
C VAL A 17 0.37 -13.64 -23.97
N LEU A 18 -0.42 -13.28 -24.99
CA LEU A 18 -1.76 -12.70 -25.07
C LEU A 18 -2.84 -13.79 -24.85
N LEU A 19 -4.05 -13.43 -24.39
CA LEU A 19 -5.33 -13.79 -25.06
C LEU A 19 -6.59 -13.25 -24.34
N SER A 20 -7.57 -12.84 -25.17
CA SER A 20 -9.04 -12.85 -24.99
C SER A 20 -9.66 -11.98 -23.87
N GLY A 21 -10.66 -11.12 -24.09
CA GLY A 21 -11.64 -10.99 -25.15
C GLY A 21 -13.05 -11.09 -24.54
N CYS A 22 -13.84 -10.01 -24.54
CA CYS A 22 -15.28 -10.08 -24.84
C CYS A 22 -15.82 -8.67 -25.11
N ALA A 23 -16.53 -8.57 -26.23
CA ALA A 23 -17.21 -7.39 -26.71
C ALA A 23 -18.52 -7.16 -25.96
N SER A 24 -18.96 -5.91 -25.88
CA SER A 24 -20.38 -5.59 -25.84
C SER A 24 -20.59 -4.28 -26.60
N THR A 25 -21.14 -4.46 -27.80
CA THR A 25 -21.70 -3.42 -28.65
C THR A 25 -23.02 -2.95 -28.04
N ASP A 26 -23.16 -1.66 -27.77
CA ASP A 26 -24.48 -1.04 -27.72
C ASP A 26 -24.46 0.19 -28.62
N THR A 27 -25.41 0.20 -29.55
CA THR A 27 -25.56 1.18 -30.62
C THR A 27 -26.82 1.98 -30.33
N GLY A 28 -26.68 3.29 -30.22
CA GLY A 28 -27.80 4.20 -30.49
C GLY A 28 -27.85 5.41 -29.58
N THR A 29 -27.49 6.58 -30.11
CA THR A 29 -28.49 7.50 -30.67
C THR A 29 -27.85 8.86 -30.97
N SER A 30 -28.07 9.32 -32.20
CA SER A 30 -27.67 10.65 -32.65
C SER A 30 -28.60 11.70 -32.06
N GLY A 31 -28.03 12.72 -31.42
CA GLY A 31 -28.75 13.91 -30.99
C GLY A 31 -27.81 15.11 -31.02
N ALA A 32 -27.84 15.86 -32.13
CA ALA A 32 -27.13 17.12 -32.27
C ALA A 32 -27.78 18.21 -31.41
N SER A 33 -26.98 18.98 -30.66
CA SER A 33 -27.09 20.44 -30.60
C SER A 33 -25.92 21.05 -29.83
N ALA A 34 -25.34 22.07 -30.45
CA ALA A 34 -24.25 22.87 -29.93
C ALA A 34 -24.71 23.79 -28.79
N THR A 35 -23.89 23.93 -27.75
CA THR A 35 -23.72 25.18 -26.99
C THR A 35 -22.36 25.12 -26.30
N THR A 36 -21.49 26.06 -26.64
CA THR A 36 -20.22 26.32 -25.95
C THR A 36 -20.47 26.99 -24.60
N PRO A 37 -19.77 26.56 -23.54
CA PRO A 37 -19.32 27.51 -22.53
C PRO A 37 -17.81 27.42 -22.26
N ALA A 38 -17.24 28.61 -22.13
CA ALA A 38 -16.02 29.02 -21.46
C ALA A 38 -15.07 27.94 -20.89
N VAL A 39 -13.81 28.02 -21.35
CA VAL A 39 -12.63 27.43 -20.68
C VAL A 39 -12.48 28.08 -19.31
N ALA A 40 -12.99 27.43 -18.27
CA ALA A 40 -12.50 27.61 -16.91
C ALA A 40 -11.28 26.71 -16.75
N ALA A 41 -10.15 27.29 -16.36
CA ALA A 41 -8.95 26.56 -16.01
C ALA A 41 -9.29 25.54 -14.91
N ALA A 42 -9.36 24.27 -15.28
CA ALA A 42 -9.53 23.18 -14.34
C ALA A 42 -8.25 23.09 -13.51
N ALA A 43 -8.31 23.63 -12.30
CA ALA A 43 -7.38 23.22 -11.25
C ALA A 43 -7.51 21.70 -11.12
N SER A 44 -6.44 20.98 -11.43
CA SER A 44 -6.35 19.54 -11.22
C SER A 44 -6.81 19.24 -9.79
N PRO A 45 -7.81 18.36 -9.58
CA PRO A 45 -8.14 17.95 -8.23
C PRO A 45 -6.90 17.24 -7.66
N THR A 46 -6.23 17.86 -6.70
CA THR A 46 -5.33 17.14 -5.81
C THR A 46 -6.13 15.97 -5.26
N PRO A 47 -5.72 14.70 -5.46
CA PRO A 47 -6.43 13.58 -4.90
C PRO A 47 -6.47 13.79 -3.38
N ALA A 48 -7.64 14.04 -2.83
CA ALA A 48 -7.83 13.96 -1.39
C ALA A 48 -7.43 12.54 -1.01
N ALA A 49 -6.37 12.40 -0.22
CA ALA A 49 -5.89 11.10 0.24
C ALA A 49 -7.00 10.46 1.09
N THR A 50 -7.84 9.63 0.45
CA THR A 50 -8.77 8.76 1.16
C THR A 50 -7.94 7.93 2.11
N THR A 51 -8.03 8.21 3.40
CA THR A 51 -7.35 7.42 4.42
C THR A 51 -7.95 6.03 4.35
N ALA A 52 -7.19 5.08 3.80
CA ALA A 52 -7.61 3.69 3.74
C ALA A 52 -7.97 3.21 5.15
N ALA A 53 -9.03 2.40 5.25
CA ALA A 53 -9.49 1.91 6.53
C ALA A 53 -8.39 1.04 7.19
N LYS A 54 -8.02 1.39 8.42
CA LYS A 54 -7.05 0.64 9.22
C LYS A 54 -7.62 -0.70 9.67
N ILE A 55 -6.80 -1.74 9.68
CA ILE A 55 -7.17 -3.06 10.23
C ILE A 55 -6.71 -3.19 11.69
N SER A 56 -7.39 -4.07 12.43
CA SER A 56 -7.09 -4.33 13.85
C SER A 56 -5.81 -5.16 14.01
N ALA A 57 -4.83 -4.60 14.71
CA ALA A 57 -3.59 -5.30 15.06
C ALA A 57 -3.83 -6.37 16.13
N ASN A 58 -4.90 -6.27 16.94
CA ASN A 58 -5.26 -7.27 17.94
C ASN A 58 -6.02 -8.48 17.39
N THR A 59 -6.87 -8.28 16.37
CA THR A 59 -7.86 -9.31 15.98
C THR A 59 -7.76 -9.80 14.55
N ALA A 60 -7.12 -9.05 13.63
CA ALA A 60 -6.92 -9.55 12.27
C ALA A 60 -6.02 -10.80 12.28
N SER A 61 -6.19 -11.67 11.31
CA SER A 61 -5.23 -12.75 11.07
C SER A 61 -3.88 -12.17 10.59
N GLU A 62 -2.82 -12.97 10.70
CA GLU A 62 -1.50 -12.59 10.19
C GLU A 62 -1.53 -12.30 8.68
N SER A 63 -2.26 -13.10 7.91
CA SER A 63 -2.40 -12.93 6.46
C SER A 63 -3.16 -11.65 6.10
N GLU A 64 -4.19 -11.28 6.86
CA GLU A 64 -4.87 -9.99 6.70
C GLU A 64 -3.93 -8.82 7.01
N ILE A 65 -3.07 -8.96 8.03
CA ILE A 65 -2.04 -7.96 8.34
C ILE A 65 -1.03 -7.85 7.20
N ALA A 66 -0.47 -8.95 6.74
CA ALA A 66 0.47 -8.96 5.63
C ALA A 66 -0.15 -8.32 4.37
N ALA A 67 -1.42 -8.61 4.07
CA ALA A 67 -2.13 -8.01 2.94
C ALA A 67 -2.28 -6.49 3.09
N ALA A 68 -2.64 -5.99 4.27
CA ALA A 68 -2.75 -4.56 4.52
C ALA A 68 -1.38 -3.85 4.47
N LEU A 69 -0.34 -4.45 5.03
CA LEU A 69 1.02 -3.93 4.97
C LEU A 69 1.53 -3.88 3.52
N LYS A 70 1.26 -4.93 2.74
CA LYS A 70 1.57 -4.96 1.31
C LYS A 70 0.85 -3.86 0.54
N ALA A 71 -0.45 -3.66 0.80
CA ALA A 71 -1.23 -2.57 0.19
C ALA A 71 -0.72 -1.18 0.57
N ALA A 72 -0.13 -1.03 1.77
CA ALA A 72 0.55 0.19 2.22
C ALA A 72 1.96 0.37 1.65
N GLY A 73 2.47 -0.57 0.84
CA GLY A 73 3.80 -0.51 0.24
C GLY A 73 4.94 -0.75 1.24
N VAL A 74 4.68 -1.56 2.27
CA VAL A 74 5.70 -2.06 3.22
C VAL A 74 6.54 -3.14 2.55
N THR A 75 7.86 -3.06 2.69
CA THR A 75 8.78 -4.12 2.26
C THR A 75 8.75 -5.29 3.25
N SER A 76 8.80 -6.52 2.74
CA SER A 76 8.69 -7.76 3.55
C SER A 76 7.45 -7.80 4.46
N PRO A 77 6.23 -7.63 3.90
CA PRO A 77 5.02 -7.47 4.71
C PRO A 77 4.70 -8.69 5.59
N GLU A 78 5.04 -9.91 5.15
CA GLU A 78 4.84 -11.15 5.92
C GLU A 78 5.73 -11.15 7.18
N ARG A 79 7.00 -10.76 7.05
CA ARG A 79 7.94 -10.66 8.18
C ARG A 79 7.45 -9.69 9.25
N TRP A 80 6.88 -8.56 8.84
CA TRP A 80 6.35 -7.58 9.79
C TRP A 80 5.02 -8.00 10.39
N ALA A 81 4.17 -8.70 9.63
CA ALA A 81 2.91 -9.23 10.14
C ALA A 81 3.14 -10.23 11.27
N GLU A 82 4.12 -11.14 11.12
CA GLU A 82 4.56 -12.06 12.17
C GLU A 82 4.91 -11.30 13.46
N GLU A 83 5.74 -10.25 13.37
CA GLU A 83 6.12 -9.45 14.55
C GLU A 83 4.92 -8.69 15.16
N VAL A 84 3.97 -8.23 14.34
CA VAL A 84 2.74 -7.60 14.85
C VAL A 84 1.87 -8.60 15.62
N VAL A 85 1.79 -9.85 15.15
CA VAL A 85 1.04 -10.90 15.85
C VAL A 85 1.77 -11.31 17.14
N GLU A 86 3.09 -11.48 17.08
CA GLU A 86 3.94 -11.89 18.20
C GLU A 86 3.83 -10.96 19.41
N TYR A 87 3.71 -9.65 19.18
CA TYR A 87 3.61 -8.68 20.27
C TYR A 87 2.19 -8.39 20.74
N ARG A 88 1.16 -9.15 20.36
CA ARG A 88 -0.18 -8.96 20.94
C ARG A 88 -0.19 -9.24 22.46
N PRO A 89 -1.13 -8.64 23.22
CA PRO A 89 -2.10 -7.62 22.81
C PRO A 89 -1.51 -6.19 22.81
N TYR A 90 -2.15 -5.30 22.07
CA TYR A 90 -1.93 -3.85 22.09
C TYR A 90 -3.02 -3.15 22.89
N GLU A 91 -2.62 -2.16 23.69
CA GLU A 91 -3.56 -1.36 24.49
C GLU A 91 -4.51 -0.58 23.58
N ALA A 92 -5.83 -0.68 23.83
CA ALA A 92 -6.84 0.00 23.02
C ALA A 92 -6.68 1.54 23.03
N GLY A 93 -6.10 2.10 24.08
CA GLY A 93 -5.77 3.54 24.18
C GLY A 93 -4.51 3.96 23.41
N ASP A 94 -3.65 3.03 23.01
CA ASP A 94 -2.41 3.31 22.27
C ASP A 94 -2.67 3.41 20.77
N THR A 95 -3.42 4.43 20.36
CA THR A 95 -3.80 4.67 18.94
C THR A 95 -2.59 4.92 18.02
N ALA A 96 -1.46 5.34 18.59
CA ALA A 96 -0.20 5.53 17.89
C ALA A 96 0.66 4.26 17.84
N LEU A 97 0.21 3.15 18.45
CA LEU A 97 0.89 1.86 18.54
C LEU A 97 2.36 2.01 18.99
N ASN A 98 2.59 2.83 20.01
CA ASN A 98 3.91 3.10 20.58
C ASN A 98 4.61 1.82 21.05
N ARG A 99 3.87 0.85 21.59
CA ARG A 99 4.45 -0.45 21.98
C ARG A 99 4.98 -1.21 20.76
N LEU A 100 4.22 -1.26 19.67
CA LEU A 100 4.68 -1.86 18.41
C LEU A 100 5.93 -1.16 17.88
N ARG A 101 5.93 0.19 17.85
CA ARG A 101 7.08 0.98 17.41
C ARG A 101 8.34 0.62 18.20
N GLN A 102 8.24 0.54 19.53
CA GLN A 102 9.36 0.15 20.40
C GLN A 102 9.85 -1.27 20.13
N LYS A 103 8.94 -2.22 19.91
CA LYS A 103 9.30 -3.61 19.63
C LYS A 103 9.96 -3.80 18.27
N LEU A 104 9.50 -3.09 17.24
CA LEU A 104 10.06 -3.17 15.89
C LEU A 104 11.39 -2.41 15.75
N ALA A 105 11.66 -1.42 16.59
CA ALA A 105 12.89 -0.61 16.53
C ALA A 105 14.18 -1.45 16.56
N LYS A 106 14.18 -2.59 17.26
CA LYS A 106 15.34 -3.50 17.31
C LYS A 106 15.72 -4.10 15.95
N TYR A 107 14.80 -4.14 14.99
CA TYR A 107 15.03 -4.68 13.64
C TYR A 107 15.35 -3.60 12.61
N ASN A 108 15.35 -2.32 13.02
CA ASN A 108 15.66 -1.17 12.18
C ASN A 108 14.92 -1.14 10.81
N PRO A 109 13.57 -1.18 10.77
CA PRO A 109 12.77 -1.22 9.53
C PRO A 109 12.98 -0.05 8.56
N GLY A 110 13.61 1.05 9.01
CA GLY A 110 13.57 2.34 8.34
C GLY A 110 12.33 3.14 8.75
N GLU A 111 12.45 4.47 8.71
CA GLU A 111 11.39 5.38 9.17
C GLU A 111 10.12 5.28 8.29
N ASP A 112 10.28 5.25 6.96
CA ASP A 112 9.18 5.09 6.02
C ASP A 112 8.41 3.78 6.23
N THR A 113 9.11 2.66 6.35
CA THR A 113 8.53 1.34 6.65
C THR A 113 7.75 1.36 7.97
N MET A 114 8.34 1.91 9.03
CA MET A 114 7.66 2.06 10.32
C MET A 114 6.38 2.89 10.19
N ASN A 115 6.44 4.02 9.49
CA ASN A 115 5.29 4.90 9.30
C ASN A 115 4.17 4.20 8.52
N LYS A 116 4.49 3.44 7.48
CA LYS A 116 3.52 2.64 6.71
C LYS A 116 2.88 1.54 7.54
N ILE A 117 3.66 0.83 8.37
CA ILE A 117 3.13 -0.18 9.30
C ILE A 117 2.10 0.45 10.25
N LEU A 118 2.44 1.58 10.87
CA LEU A 118 1.56 2.26 11.82
C LEU A 118 0.35 2.95 11.16
N ALA A 119 0.49 3.33 9.88
CA ALA A 119 -0.62 3.87 9.08
C ALA A 119 -1.63 2.80 8.69
N ALA A 120 -1.22 1.54 8.51
CA ALA A 120 -2.11 0.43 8.14
C ALA A 120 -2.90 -0.15 9.32
N LEU A 121 -2.41 0.07 10.54
CA LEU A 121 -2.89 -0.62 11.74
C LEU A 121 -3.55 0.32 12.75
N ARG A 122 -4.49 -0.24 13.50
CA ARG A 122 -5.02 0.28 14.78
C ARG A 122 -4.87 -0.80 15.85
N PRO A 123 -4.84 -0.48 17.15
CA PRO A 123 -4.92 -1.51 18.18
C PRO A 123 -6.15 -2.40 17.95
#